data_AF-X0RG50-F1
#
_entry.id   AF-X0RG50-F1
#
_cell.length_a   1.000
_cell.length_b   1.000
_cell.length_c   1.000
_cell.angle_alpha   90.00
_cell.angle_beta   90.00
_cell.angle_gamma   90.00
#
_symmetry.space_group_name_H-M   'P 1'
#
loop_
_entity.id
_entity.type
_entity.pdbx_description
1 polymer ?
#
loop_
_entity_poly.entity_id
_entity_poly.type
_entity_poly.pdbx_seq_one_letter_code
_entity_poly.pdbx_strand_id
1 'polypeptide(L)'
;MTISDIPVGAKLYIDNGTTITEVSITSGSVTINDYTNAVKNLYLVPAENYSGTVALKVSSTSTEIDGDISAPSPQLTLSVKVNGKADTISNDSLKVMTDNGKNYNYVTDEVTVDGTSTIAMSSLFANVSNINPYDNGSPTAEQVVYSVKGLPAGFDLSGAGVTFLGGSGTGRVWSVTLEALKDNTAQLKVPNNFAGDVNFTITGTTTETGSGNSASHGTKPVSILIKPDAADSKMNNPQIIATEDLWTTINFKTAFESNDTVNVANKASGYEALETIIISADFLLANDLLLQLDGTGVTLTAGQNITINASQKVEFKYDNDKLHSDNSIDIPFSYTYTDSTTLVDGSVINTTSPVINGQLVNITFQAVTDQPFITLSSTDNTINNSG
;
A
#
# COMPACT_ATOMS: atom_id res chain seq x y z
N MET A 1 14.12 64.25 -7.60
CA MET A 1 14.66 62.95 -8.07
C MET A 1 13.57 62.21 -8.81
N THR A 2 13.87 61.58 -9.94
CA THR A 2 12.96 60.71 -10.68
C THR A 2 13.49 59.28 -10.69
N ILE A 3 12.62 58.33 -10.34
CA ILE A 3 12.90 56.89 -10.37
C ILE A 3 11.94 56.27 -11.38
N SER A 4 12.47 55.57 -12.38
CA SER A 4 11.71 54.92 -13.45
C SER A 4 12.07 53.45 -13.58
N ASP A 5 11.37 52.77 -14.50
CA ASP A 5 11.44 51.32 -14.72
C ASP A 5 11.03 50.52 -13.46
N ILE A 6 10.11 51.10 -12.67
CA ILE A 6 9.54 50.43 -11.51
C ILE A 6 8.57 49.35 -12.00
N PRO A 7 8.78 48.06 -11.65
CA PRO A 7 7.92 46.98 -12.11
C PRO A 7 6.47 47.16 -11.66
N VAL A 8 5.55 46.67 -12.48
CA VAL A 8 4.13 46.58 -12.10
C VAL A 8 3.99 45.78 -10.81
N GLY A 9 3.17 46.29 -9.87
CA GLY A 9 2.93 45.66 -8.58
C GLY A 9 3.97 45.96 -7.50
N ALA A 10 5.15 46.48 -7.87
CA ALA A 10 6.12 46.96 -6.88
C ALA A 10 5.63 48.25 -6.23
N LYS A 11 5.95 48.43 -4.96
CA LYS A 11 5.61 49.61 -4.17
C LYS A 11 6.87 50.32 -3.69
N LEU A 12 6.80 51.65 -3.61
CA LEU A 12 7.84 52.47 -3.02
C LEU A 12 7.31 53.17 -1.79
N TYR A 13 8.11 53.19 -0.73
CA TYR A 13 7.81 53.91 0.50
C TYR A 13 8.94 54.87 0.84
N ILE A 14 8.57 56.09 1.23
CA ILE A 14 9.48 57.08 1.79
C ILE A 14 9.35 57.06 3.30
N ASP A 15 10.48 57.01 3.99
CA ASP A 15 10.59 57.27 5.41
C ASP A 15 11.30 58.61 5.60
N ASN A 16 10.61 59.56 6.23
CA ASN A 16 11.14 60.89 6.56
C ASN A 16 11.78 60.95 7.96
N GLY A 17 11.91 59.82 8.65
CA GLY A 17 12.40 59.70 10.02
C GLY A 17 11.32 59.73 11.09
N THR A 18 10.06 59.98 10.74
CA THR A 18 8.90 59.98 11.65
C THR A 18 7.76 59.09 11.17
N THR A 19 7.53 59.04 9.85
CA THR A 19 6.45 58.29 9.21
C THR A 19 6.94 57.63 7.93
N ILE A 20 6.40 56.44 7.65
CA ILE A 20 6.60 55.72 6.38
C ILE A 20 5.34 55.89 5.53
N THR A 21 5.47 56.44 4.32
CA THR A 21 4.36 56.71 3.41
C THR A 21 4.58 56.07 2.05
N GLU A 22 3.53 55.47 1.49
CA GLU A 22 3.55 54.90 0.13
C GLU A 22 3.57 56.04 -0.90
N VAL A 23 4.41 55.92 -1.92
CA VAL A 23 4.50 56.90 -3.00
C VAL A 23 3.67 56.44 -4.19
N SER A 24 2.88 57.35 -4.77
CA SER A 24 2.10 57.05 -5.97
C SER A 24 3.00 56.89 -7.19
N ILE A 25 3.01 55.68 -7.76
CA ILE A 25 3.74 55.35 -8.99
C ILE A 25 2.79 55.52 -10.17
N THR A 26 3.22 56.26 -11.20
CA THR A 26 2.44 56.45 -12.44
C THR A 26 3.25 55.93 -13.62
N SER A 27 2.70 54.98 -14.36
CA SER A 27 3.35 54.38 -15.54
C SER A 27 4.78 53.89 -15.28
N GLY A 28 5.01 53.26 -14.12
CA GLY A 28 6.33 52.73 -13.73
C GLY A 28 7.35 53.79 -13.36
N SER A 29 6.93 55.02 -13.09
CA SER A 29 7.80 56.13 -12.71
C SER A 29 7.23 56.93 -11.55
N VAL A 30 8.12 57.56 -10.78
CA VAL A 30 7.78 58.48 -9.71
C VAL A 30 8.78 59.62 -9.62
N THR A 31 8.29 60.82 -9.32
CA THR A 31 9.12 61.98 -9.00
C THR A 31 8.96 62.32 -7.54
N ILE A 32 10.08 62.31 -6.82
CA ILE A 32 10.19 62.72 -5.42
C ILE A 32 10.78 64.13 -5.38
N ASN A 33 9.96 65.08 -4.93
CA ASN A 33 10.38 66.46 -4.71
C ASN A 33 11.16 66.58 -3.40
N ASP A 34 12.16 67.47 -3.38
CA ASP A 34 12.99 67.74 -2.21
C ASP A 34 13.60 66.49 -1.56
N TYR A 35 14.10 65.56 -2.40
CA TYR A 35 14.63 64.26 -1.94
C TYR A 35 15.64 64.40 -0.80
N THR A 36 16.53 65.38 -0.88
CA THR A 36 17.60 65.64 0.11
C THR A 36 17.05 65.89 1.52
N ASN A 37 15.91 66.57 1.66
CA ASN A 37 15.36 66.93 2.97
C ASN A 37 14.15 66.09 3.36
N ALA A 38 13.39 65.56 2.39
CA ALA A 38 12.16 64.83 2.63
C ALA A 38 12.37 63.31 2.80
N VAL A 39 13.51 62.76 2.37
CA VAL A 39 13.76 61.31 2.36
C VAL A 39 14.94 60.98 3.26
N LYS A 40 14.68 60.24 4.35
CA LYS A 40 15.71 59.58 5.16
C LYS A 40 16.04 58.20 4.62
N ASN A 41 15.01 57.40 4.32
CA ASN A 41 15.15 56.09 3.67
C ASN A 41 14.11 55.93 2.55
N LEU A 42 14.46 55.13 1.54
CA LEU A 42 13.55 54.69 0.49
C LEU A 42 13.47 53.17 0.51
N TYR A 43 12.26 52.62 0.60
CA TYR A 43 12.03 51.19 0.57
C TYR A 43 11.36 50.79 -0.74
N LEU A 44 11.91 49.78 -1.40
CA LEU A 44 11.24 49.05 -2.48
C LEU A 44 10.64 47.78 -1.89
N VAL A 45 9.33 47.63 -2.01
CA VAL A 45 8.64 46.37 -1.80
C VAL A 45 8.38 45.79 -3.18
N PRO A 46 9.00 44.65 -3.54
CA PRO A 46 8.75 43.98 -4.82
C PRO A 46 7.27 43.60 -4.98
N ALA A 47 6.86 43.28 -6.20
CA ALA A 47 5.55 42.68 -6.41
C ALA A 47 5.41 41.38 -5.60
N GLU A 48 4.18 41.03 -5.24
CA GLU A 48 3.88 39.73 -4.62
C GLU A 48 4.45 38.60 -5.49
N ASN A 49 5.09 37.61 -4.85
CA ASN A 49 5.74 36.47 -5.48
C ASN A 49 6.88 36.81 -6.45
N TYR A 50 7.48 38.00 -6.33
CA TYR A 50 8.63 38.37 -7.14
C TYR A 50 9.95 37.95 -6.49
N SER A 51 10.78 37.25 -7.24
CA SER A 51 12.22 37.22 -7.03
C SER A 51 12.99 37.59 -8.31
N GLY A 52 14.30 37.79 -8.21
CA GLY A 52 15.13 38.19 -9.35
C GLY A 52 15.74 39.58 -9.18
N THR A 53 16.01 40.28 -10.28
CA THR A 53 16.68 41.59 -10.23
C THR A 53 15.80 42.67 -10.85
N VAL A 54 15.50 43.70 -10.05
CA VAL A 54 14.85 44.92 -10.51
C VAL A 54 15.93 45.93 -10.89
N ALA A 55 15.93 46.42 -12.12
CA ALA A 55 16.86 47.45 -12.58
C ALA A 55 16.17 48.81 -12.60
N LEU A 56 16.12 49.47 -11.44
CA LEU A 56 15.56 50.82 -11.34
C LEU A 56 16.48 51.81 -12.04
N LYS A 57 15.90 52.84 -12.65
CA LYS A 57 16.66 53.94 -13.23
C LYS A 57 16.42 55.23 -12.47
N VAL A 58 17.49 55.89 -12.04
CA VAL A 58 17.43 57.07 -11.20
C VAL A 58 18.08 58.26 -11.90
N SER A 59 17.43 59.41 -11.88
CA SER A 59 18.00 60.69 -12.32
C SER A 59 17.56 61.81 -11.37
N SER A 60 18.30 62.92 -11.35
CA SER A 60 18.01 64.05 -10.48
C SER A 60 18.27 65.38 -11.17
N THR A 61 17.50 66.39 -10.79
CA THR A 61 17.79 67.81 -11.04
C THR A 61 18.08 68.49 -9.70
N SER A 62 18.84 69.58 -9.72
CA SER A 62 18.95 70.51 -8.60
C SER A 62 18.08 71.74 -8.85
N THR A 63 17.56 72.32 -7.78
CA THR A 63 16.82 73.59 -7.82
C THR A 63 17.53 74.58 -6.92
N GLU A 64 17.92 75.73 -7.47
CA GLU A 64 18.52 76.82 -6.69
C GLU A 64 17.43 77.61 -5.93
N ILE A 65 17.86 78.44 -4.96
CA ILE A 65 16.93 79.14 -4.06
C ILE A 65 16.03 80.16 -4.79
N ASP A 66 16.47 80.63 -5.95
CA ASP A 66 15.73 81.52 -6.85
C ASP A 66 14.78 80.77 -7.81
N GLY A 67 14.79 79.44 -7.78
CA GLY A 67 13.90 78.58 -8.55
C GLY A 67 14.49 78.01 -9.84
N ASP A 68 15.74 78.33 -10.17
CA ASP A 68 16.40 77.79 -11.37
C ASP A 68 16.63 76.27 -11.24
N ILE A 69 16.26 75.52 -12.29
CA ILE A 69 16.35 74.06 -12.33
C ILE A 69 17.45 73.62 -13.29
N SER A 70 18.34 72.75 -12.83
CA SER A 70 19.41 72.18 -13.68
C SER A 70 18.87 71.25 -14.77
N ALA A 71 19.70 70.96 -15.77
CA ALA A 71 19.49 69.78 -16.60
C ALA A 71 19.50 68.49 -15.74
N PRO A 72 18.75 67.43 -16.13
CA PRO A 72 18.81 66.15 -15.44
C PRO A 72 20.22 65.56 -15.44
N SER A 73 20.58 64.91 -14.34
CA SER A 73 21.81 64.11 -14.25
C SER A 73 21.78 62.95 -15.27
N PRO A 74 22.95 62.39 -15.62
CA PRO A 74 23.01 61.08 -16.25
C PRO A 74 22.20 60.05 -15.44
N GLN A 75 21.59 59.11 -16.15
CA GLN A 75 20.76 58.09 -15.54
C GLN A 75 21.64 57.02 -14.87
N LEU A 76 21.39 56.76 -13.59
CA LEU A 76 22.02 55.68 -12.84
C LEU A 76 21.10 54.46 -12.84
N THR A 77 21.64 53.29 -13.19
CA THR A 77 20.93 52.03 -12.99
C THR A 77 21.23 51.49 -11.60
N LEU A 78 20.17 51.35 -10.78
CA LEU A 78 20.21 50.72 -9.47
C LEU A 78 19.61 49.31 -9.58
N SER A 79 20.49 48.31 -9.53
CA SER A 79 20.08 46.90 -9.51
C SER A 79 19.74 46.47 -8.09
N VAL A 80 18.48 46.09 -7.87
CA VAL A 80 17.98 45.52 -6.61
C VAL A 80 17.75 44.03 -6.80
N LYS A 81 18.54 43.21 -6.12
CA LYS A 81 18.35 41.75 -6.11
C LYS A 81 17.35 41.37 -5.01
N VAL A 82 16.28 40.71 -5.41
CA VAL A 82 15.26 40.11 -4.55
C VAL A 82 15.49 38.62 -4.53
N ASN A 83 15.81 38.07 -3.36
CA ASN A 83 15.98 36.63 -3.21
C ASN A 83 14.62 35.98 -2.98
N GLY A 84 14.32 34.95 -3.76
CA GLY A 84 13.14 34.12 -3.57
C GLY A 84 13.20 33.36 -2.25
N LYS A 85 12.02 33.12 -1.67
CA LYS A 85 11.85 32.41 -0.42
C LYS A 85 10.80 31.33 -0.65
N ALA A 86 11.17 30.10 -0.32
CA ALA A 86 10.35 28.93 -0.56
C ALA A 86 8.97 29.05 0.12
N ASP A 87 7.92 28.82 -0.67
CA ASP A 87 6.53 28.95 -0.29
C ASP A 87 5.87 27.61 0.08
N THR A 88 4.58 27.64 0.41
CA THR A 88 3.80 26.42 0.68
C THR A 88 3.44 25.64 -0.58
N ILE A 89 3.28 24.33 -0.45
CA ILE A 89 2.73 23.51 -1.54
C ILE A 89 1.20 23.67 -1.55
N SER A 90 0.64 23.95 -2.72
CA SER A 90 -0.81 24.03 -2.93
C SER A 90 -1.37 22.70 -3.43
N ASN A 91 -2.58 22.36 -2.97
CA ASN A 91 -3.40 21.22 -3.43
C ASN A 91 -2.81 19.81 -3.23
N ASP A 92 -1.83 19.62 -2.33
CA ASP A 92 -1.18 18.33 -2.08
C ASP A 92 -1.92 17.44 -1.06
N SER A 93 -3.23 17.59 -0.93
CA SER A 93 -4.04 16.75 -0.04
C SER A 93 -4.00 15.29 -0.49
N LEU A 94 -3.88 14.39 0.48
CA LEU A 94 -4.01 12.96 0.22
C LEU A 94 -5.45 12.60 -0.13
N LYS A 95 -5.61 11.57 -0.97
CA LYS A 95 -6.91 10.98 -1.26
C LYS A 95 -7.48 10.35 0.01
N VAL A 96 -8.80 10.30 0.14
CA VAL A 96 -9.48 9.59 1.22
C VAL A 96 -10.44 8.59 0.62
N MET A 97 -10.33 7.34 1.02
CA MET A 97 -11.23 6.25 0.67
C MET A 97 -11.62 5.53 1.95
N THR A 98 -12.90 5.23 2.11
CA THR A 98 -13.41 4.58 3.33
C THR A 98 -13.65 3.10 3.04
N ASP A 99 -13.05 2.23 3.86
CA ASP A 99 -13.30 0.80 3.86
C ASP A 99 -13.62 0.33 5.27
N ASN A 100 -14.75 -0.37 5.43
CA ASN A 100 -15.27 -0.84 6.72
C ASN A 100 -15.25 0.21 7.86
N GLY A 101 -15.52 1.48 7.52
CA GLY A 101 -15.54 2.59 8.48
C GLY A 101 -14.18 3.21 8.83
N LYS A 102 -13.07 2.71 8.24
CA LYS A 102 -11.72 3.28 8.37
C LYS A 102 -11.31 3.99 7.08
N ASN A 103 -10.58 5.09 7.23
CA ASN A 103 -10.10 5.88 6.11
C ASN A 103 -8.67 5.47 5.71
N TYR A 104 -8.48 5.28 4.41
CA TYR A 104 -7.21 4.98 3.76
C TYR A 104 -6.96 5.98 2.64
N ASN A 105 -5.72 6.08 2.17
CA ASN A 105 -5.37 6.86 0.99
C ASN A 105 -5.45 6.02 -0.29
N TYR A 106 -5.28 4.70 -0.16
CA TYR A 106 -5.48 3.75 -1.23
C TYR A 106 -6.03 2.42 -0.68
N VAL A 107 -6.89 1.75 -1.45
CA VAL A 107 -7.54 0.48 -1.12
C VAL A 107 -7.59 -0.30 -2.41
N THR A 108 -7.06 -1.51 -2.39
CA THR A 108 -7.02 -2.44 -3.52
C THR A 108 -7.08 -3.86 -2.99
N ASP A 109 -7.07 -4.85 -3.88
CA ASP A 109 -6.98 -6.26 -3.55
C ASP A 109 -5.64 -6.82 -4.07
N GLU A 110 -5.23 -7.92 -3.48
CA GLU A 110 -3.97 -8.59 -3.75
C GLU A 110 -3.88 -9.05 -5.20
N VAL A 111 -4.92 -9.68 -5.76
CA VAL A 111 -4.99 -10.04 -7.19
C VAL A 111 -4.68 -8.88 -8.14
N THR A 112 -5.15 -7.67 -7.85
CA THR A 112 -4.85 -6.48 -8.67
C THR A 112 -3.39 -6.09 -8.56
N VAL A 113 -2.81 -6.15 -7.35
CA VAL A 113 -1.43 -5.76 -7.11
C VAL A 113 -0.47 -6.80 -7.66
N ASP A 114 -0.73 -8.09 -7.50
CA ASP A 114 0.12 -9.18 -7.99
C ASP A 114 0.33 -9.15 -9.50
N GLY A 115 -0.66 -8.67 -10.25
CA GLY A 115 -0.53 -8.48 -11.70
C GLY A 115 0.55 -7.47 -12.12
N THR A 116 0.94 -6.55 -11.23
CA THR A 116 1.93 -5.49 -11.53
C THR A 116 3.07 -5.38 -10.51
N SER A 117 2.91 -6.00 -9.34
CA SER A 117 3.73 -5.85 -8.13
C SER A 117 3.98 -4.38 -7.72
N THR A 118 3.10 -3.45 -8.14
CA THR A 118 3.30 -2.02 -7.91
C THR A 118 2.00 -1.24 -7.66
N ILE A 119 2.12 -0.16 -6.90
CA ILE A 119 1.07 0.86 -6.72
C ILE A 119 1.65 2.21 -7.12
N ALA A 120 0.95 2.93 -7.99
CA ALA A 120 1.35 4.27 -8.38
C ALA A 120 1.27 5.25 -7.21
N MET A 121 2.37 5.95 -6.90
CA MET A 121 2.40 6.95 -5.83
C MET A 121 1.45 8.13 -6.10
N SER A 122 1.15 8.39 -7.37
CA SER A 122 0.18 9.40 -7.80
C SER A 122 -1.24 9.12 -7.26
N SER A 123 -1.60 7.84 -7.12
CA SER A 123 -2.93 7.39 -6.69
C SER A 123 -3.26 7.72 -5.23
N LEU A 124 -2.23 8.06 -4.44
CA LEU A 124 -2.32 8.42 -3.02
C LEU A 124 -2.83 9.84 -2.79
N PHE A 125 -2.78 10.70 -3.81
CA PHE A 125 -3.17 12.11 -3.72
C PHE A 125 -4.57 12.33 -4.31
N ALA A 126 -5.27 13.34 -3.80
CA ALA A 126 -6.62 13.67 -4.26
C ALA A 126 -6.61 14.14 -5.73
N ASN A 127 -5.63 14.96 -6.12
CA ASN A 127 -5.44 15.39 -7.51
C ASN A 127 -3.99 15.87 -7.74
N VAL A 128 -3.15 14.98 -8.28
CA VAL A 128 -1.72 15.27 -8.53
C VAL A 128 -1.50 16.37 -9.56
N SER A 129 -2.34 16.44 -10.59
CA SER A 129 -2.20 17.44 -11.67
C SER A 129 -2.32 18.88 -11.16
N ASN A 130 -3.03 19.08 -10.05
CA ASN A 130 -3.24 20.39 -9.44
C ASN A 130 -2.21 20.75 -8.36
N ILE A 131 -1.32 19.82 -7.99
CA ILE A 131 -0.25 20.09 -7.03
C ILE A 131 0.77 21.01 -7.67
N ASN A 132 1.05 22.14 -7.04
CA ASN A 132 2.02 23.13 -7.50
C ASN A 132 2.62 23.87 -6.29
N PRO A 133 3.81 24.47 -6.42
CA PRO A 133 4.22 25.53 -5.49
C PRO A 133 3.22 26.69 -5.53
N TYR A 134 3.14 27.46 -4.45
CA TYR A 134 2.14 28.53 -4.30
C TYR A 134 2.25 29.58 -5.41
N ASP A 135 3.47 29.95 -5.79
CA ASP A 135 3.78 30.90 -6.83
C ASP A 135 4.22 30.19 -8.13
N ASN A 136 3.26 29.59 -8.84
CA ASN A 136 3.49 28.97 -10.15
C ASN A 136 3.73 30.02 -11.27
N GLY A 137 4.55 31.04 -11.02
CA GLY A 137 4.69 32.25 -11.83
C GLY A 137 6.15 32.62 -12.10
N SER A 138 6.36 33.90 -12.46
CA SER A 138 7.69 34.46 -12.68
C SER A 138 8.17 35.14 -11.39
N PRO A 139 9.43 34.91 -10.99
CA PRO A 139 10.46 34.14 -11.70
C PRO A 139 10.32 32.61 -11.49
N THR A 140 11.15 31.86 -12.21
CA THR A 140 11.22 30.38 -12.26
C THR A 140 10.54 29.64 -11.11
N ALA A 141 9.48 28.89 -11.43
CA ALA A 141 8.73 28.08 -10.49
C ALA A 141 9.63 27.25 -9.56
N GLU A 142 9.25 27.22 -8.28
CA GLU A 142 9.90 26.40 -7.28
C GLU A 142 9.80 24.92 -7.63
N GLN A 143 10.79 24.14 -7.18
CA GLN A 143 10.73 22.69 -7.25
C GLN A 143 10.01 22.14 -6.03
N VAL A 144 9.15 21.14 -6.23
CA VAL A 144 8.50 20.38 -5.16
C VAL A 144 9.06 18.96 -5.14
N VAL A 145 9.56 18.54 -3.99
CA VAL A 145 10.10 17.19 -3.77
C VAL A 145 9.49 16.61 -2.50
N TYR A 146 9.01 15.36 -2.58
CA TYR A 146 8.50 14.62 -1.43
C TYR A 146 9.57 13.68 -0.88
N SER A 147 9.84 13.76 0.42
CA SER A 147 10.56 12.74 1.15
C SER A 147 9.59 11.67 1.64
N VAL A 148 9.86 10.41 1.32
CA VAL A 148 9.08 9.25 1.79
C VAL A 148 9.89 8.50 2.84
N LYS A 149 9.28 8.20 3.99
CA LYS A 149 9.92 7.52 5.14
C LYS A 149 8.98 6.54 5.81
N GLY A 150 9.55 5.51 6.44
CA GLY A 150 8.79 4.55 7.24
C GLY A 150 8.21 3.38 6.46
N LEU A 151 8.62 3.18 5.19
CA LEU A 151 8.16 2.03 4.42
C LEU A 151 8.55 0.70 5.11
N PRO A 152 7.59 -0.23 5.30
CA PRO A 152 7.86 -1.52 5.92
C PRO A 152 8.93 -2.33 5.18
N ALA A 153 9.53 -3.31 5.86
CA ALA A 153 10.47 -4.23 5.22
C ALA A 153 9.79 -4.95 4.03
N GLY A 154 10.56 -5.23 2.97
CA GLY A 154 10.04 -5.81 1.73
C GLY A 154 9.51 -4.78 0.72
N PHE A 155 8.97 -3.65 1.18
CA PHE A 155 8.53 -2.56 0.30
C PHE A 155 9.70 -1.69 -0.18
N ASP A 156 9.57 -1.14 -1.38
CA ASP A 156 10.56 -0.23 -1.98
C ASP A 156 9.88 0.81 -2.89
N LEU A 157 10.60 1.87 -3.28
CA LEU A 157 10.15 2.82 -4.30
C LEU A 157 11.06 2.78 -5.52
N SER A 158 10.45 2.89 -6.70
CA SER A 158 11.17 2.90 -7.97
C SER A 158 10.51 3.80 -9.00
N GLY A 159 11.22 4.08 -10.09
CA GLY A 159 10.72 4.91 -11.18
C GLY A 159 11.62 6.10 -11.51
N ALA A 160 11.40 6.71 -12.67
CA ALA A 160 12.05 7.96 -13.02
C ALA A 160 11.64 9.07 -12.02
N GLY A 161 12.61 9.86 -11.54
CA GLY A 161 12.38 10.90 -10.53
C GLY A 161 12.21 10.39 -9.09
N VAL A 162 12.49 9.09 -8.85
CA VAL A 162 12.63 8.51 -7.51
C VAL A 162 14.10 8.29 -7.21
N THR A 163 14.57 8.69 -6.02
CA THR A 163 15.96 8.49 -5.58
C THR A 163 15.99 7.95 -4.16
N PHE A 164 16.66 6.83 -3.94
CA PHE A 164 16.94 6.32 -2.61
C PHE A 164 18.04 7.16 -1.95
N LEU A 165 17.73 7.77 -0.81
CA LEU A 165 18.65 8.65 -0.08
C LEU A 165 19.45 7.91 1.00
N GLY A 166 19.13 6.64 1.27
CA GLY A 166 19.83 5.80 2.24
C GLY A 166 18.97 5.39 3.43
N GLY A 167 19.61 4.77 4.42
CA GLY A 167 18.98 4.20 5.62
C GLY A 167 18.75 2.69 5.53
N SER A 168 18.19 2.11 6.59
CA SER A 168 17.89 0.67 6.71
C SER A 168 16.59 0.43 7.47
N GLY A 169 15.92 -0.70 7.21
CA GLY A 169 14.63 -1.01 7.83
C GLY A 169 13.59 0.08 7.58
N THR A 170 12.91 0.54 8.63
CA THR A 170 11.95 1.64 8.57
C THR A 170 12.60 3.03 8.51
N GLY A 171 13.91 3.13 8.75
CA GLY A 171 14.69 4.37 8.65
C GLY A 171 15.11 4.72 7.21
N ARG A 172 14.72 3.91 6.23
CA ARG A 172 14.95 4.18 4.81
C ARG A 172 14.23 5.44 4.35
N VAL A 173 14.88 6.21 3.50
CA VAL A 173 14.37 7.47 2.96
C VAL A 173 14.50 7.50 1.45
N TRP A 174 13.45 7.92 0.77
CA TRP A 174 13.46 8.20 -0.66
C TRP A 174 13.06 9.65 -0.91
N SER A 175 13.51 10.17 -2.03
CA SER A 175 13.09 11.44 -2.63
C SER A 175 12.24 11.13 -3.87
N VAL A 176 11.11 11.80 -4.01
CA VAL A 176 10.19 11.68 -5.15
C VAL A 176 9.86 13.08 -5.66
N THR A 177 10.26 13.39 -6.89
CA THR A 177 9.95 14.67 -7.54
C THR A 177 8.46 14.79 -7.84
N LEU A 178 7.92 16.02 -7.87
CA LEU A 178 6.53 16.25 -8.27
C LEU A 178 6.22 15.77 -9.69
N GLU A 179 7.19 15.90 -10.60
CA GLU A 179 7.12 15.42 -11.99
C GLU A 179 6.90 13.91 -12.02
N ALA A 180 7.63 13.14 -11.19
CA ALA A 180 7.44 11.70 -11.10
C ALA A 180 6.04 11.28 -10.64
N LEU A 181 5.38 12.11 -9.83
CA LEU A 181 3.98 11.91 -9.47
C LEU A 181 3.06 12.26 -10.65
N LYS A 182 3.27 13.40 -11.31
CA LYS A 182 2.44 13.89 -12.43
C LYS A 182 2.53 12.98 -13.65
N ASP A 183 3.73 12.48 -13.95
CA ASP A 183 4.02 11.58 -15.07
C ASP A 183 3.75 10.10 -14.74
N ASN A 184 3.28 9.83 -13.51
CA ASN A 184 2.95 8.50 -13.03
C ASN A 184 4.13 7.49 -13.09
N THR A 185 5.36 7.97 -12.95
CA THR A 185 6.56 7.12 -13.00
C THR A 185 6.97 6.61 -11.63
N ALA A 186 6.63 7.31 -10.54
CA ALA A 186 6.92 6.87 -9.18
C ALA A 186 6.00 5.72 -8.74
N GLN A 187 6.60 4.57 -8.44
CA GLN A 187 5.91 3.33 -8.10
C GLN A 187 6.36 2.82 -6.73
N LEU A 188 5.38 2.50 -5.87
CA LEU A 188 5.57 1.68 -4.67
C LEU A 188 5.61 0.22 -5.08
N LYS A 189 6.75 -0.44 -4.89
CA LYS A 189 6.87 -1.89 -5.04
C LYS A 189 6.30 -2.58 -3.82
N VAL A 190 5.36 -3.48 -4.08
CA VAL A 190 4.71 -4.31 -3.06
C VAL A 190 5.37 -5.69 -3.11
N PRO A 191 5.69 -6.31 -1.95
CA PRO A 191 6.06 -7.72 -1.93
C PRO A 191 4.99 -8.57 -2.62
N ASN A 192 5.38 -9.61 -3.33
CA ASN A 192 4.42 -10.56 -3.88
C ASN A 192 3.54 -11.10 -2.75
N ASN A 193 2.26 -11.31 -3.06
CA ASN A 193 1.34 -12.02 -2.18
C ASN A 193 1.19 -11.32 -0.81
N PHE A 194 1.11 -9.99 -0.85
CA PHE A 194 0.94 -9.19 0.35
C PHE A 194 -0.51 -8.74 0.48
N ALA A 195 -1.15 -9.14 1.58
CA ALA A 195 -2.36 -8.50 2.08
C ALA A 195 -2.13 -7.85 3.45
N GLY A 196 -2.62 -6.62 3.62
CA GLY A 196 -2.57 -5.91 4.90
C GLY A 196 -2.47 -4.40 4.78
N ASP A 197 -2.16 -3.77 5.93
CA ASP A 197 -1.91 -2.34 6.04
C ASP A 197 -0.47 -2.00 5.62
N VAL A 198 -0.31 -1.01 4.74
CA VAL A 198 0.98 -0.37 4.44
C VAL A 198 0.93 1.07 4.91
N ASN A 199 1.66 1.36 5.99
CA ASN A 199 1.69 2.68 6.60
C ASN A 199 3.08 3.31 6.47
N PHE A 200 3.14 4.57 6.06
CA PHE A 200 4.38 5.34 5.97
C PHE A 200 4.06 6.84 6.04
N THR A 201 5.07 7.69 5.85
CA THR A 201 4.91 9.15 5.87
C THR A 201 5.53 9.80 4.66
N ILE A 202 4.94 10.91 4.24
CA ILE A 202 5.49 11.78 3.21
C ILE A 202 5.67 13.20 3.75
N THR A 203 6.72 13.89 3.34
CA THR A 203 6.98 15.29 3.69
C THR A 203 7.38 16.03 2.42
N GLY A 204 6.57 16.99 1.99
CA GLY A 204 6.89 17.84 0.84
C GLY A 204 7.91 18.92 1.23
N THR A 205 8.78 19.29 0.30
CA THR A 205 9.71 20.41 0.41
C THR A 205 9.66 21.22 -0.87
N THR A 206 9.47 22.52 -0.75
CA THR A 206 9.62 23.49 -1.84
C THR A 206 11.05 24.01 -1.85
N THR A 207 11.61 24.25 -3.03
CA THR A 207 12.93 24.85 -3.18
C THR A 207 12.95 25.84 -4.33
N GLU A 208 13.36 27.05 -3.99
CA GLU A 208 13.62 28.14 -4.93
C GLU A 208 14.81 27.82 -5.81
N THR A 209 14.59 27.68 -7.11
CA THR A 209 15.64 27.29 -8.06
C THR A 209 16.72 28.36 -8.21
N GLY A 210 16.35 29.64 -8.05
CA GLY A 210 17.26 30.77 -8.18
C GLY A 210 18.08 31.07 -6.92
N SER A 211 17.50 30.92 -5.72
CA SER A 211 18.16 31.25 -4.45
C SER A 211 18.65 30.02 -3.67
N GLY A 212 18.14 28.82 -3.98
CA GLY A 212 18.36 27.61 -3.20
C GLY A 212 17.68 27.63 -1.83
N ASN A 213 16.81 28.61 -1.56
CA ASN A 213 16.03 28.63 -0.34
C ASN A 213 15.03 27.47 -0.35
N SER A 214 14.85 26.79 0.78
CA SER A 214 13.95 25.65 0.88
C SER A 214 13.07 25.75 2.11
N ALA A 215 11.84 25.25 2.00
CA ALA A 215 10.90 25.11 3.11
C ALA A 215 10.32 23.69 3.11
N SER A 216 10.44 22.99 4.22
CA SER A 216 9.79 21.69 4.43
C SER A 216 8.43 21.88 5.09
N HIS A 217 7.44 21.12 4.61
CA HIS A 217 6.05 21.24 5.00
C HIS A 217 5.65 20.17 6.03
N GLY A 218 4.40 20.24 6.50
CA GLY A 218 3.88 19.26 7.46
C GLY A 218 3.96 17.83 6.94
N THR A 219 4.43 16.92 7.78
CA THR A 219 4.45 15.47 7.48
C THR A 219 3.03 14.93 7.40
N LYS A 220 2.74 14.20 6.33
CA LYS A 220 1.44 13.56 6.09
C LYS A 220 1.56 12.04 6.29
N PRO A 221 0.70 11.43 7.13
CA PRO A 221 0.63 9.98 7.22
C PRO A 221 -0.06 9.42 5.97
N VAL A 222 0.52 8.37 5.40
CA VAL A 222 -0.07 7.58 4.32
C VAL A 222 -0.46 6.22 4.86
N SER A 223 -1.67 5.78 4.53
CA SER A 223 -2.20 4.45 4.84
C SER A 223 -2.80 3.82 3.59
N ILE A 224 -2.35 2.61 3.25
CA ILE A 224 -2.84 1.82 2.12
C ILE A 224 -3.37 0.50 2.69
N LEU A 225 -4.51 0.04 2.18
CA LEU A 225 -5.05 -1.29 2.45
C LEU A 225 -4.96 -2.15 1.19
N ILE A 226 -4.32 -3.30 1.30
CA ILE A 226 -4.35 -4.36 0.28
C ILE A 226 -5.15 -5.52 0.87
N LYS A 227 -6.27 -5.87 0.24
CA LYS A 227 -7.19 -6.88 0.74
C LYS A 227 -6.76 -8.30 0.29
N PRO A 228 -6.89 -9.30 1.19
CA PRO A 228 -6.69 -10.72 0.90
C PRO A 228 -7.45 -11.19 -0.33
N ASP A 229 -6.87 -12.10 -1.11
CA ASP A 229 -7.56 -12.79 -2.19
C ASP A 229 -7.37 -14.32 -2.14
N ALA A 230 -8.48 -15.03 -1.94
CA ALA A 230 -8.45 -16.50 -1.91
C ALA A 230 -8.54 -17.10 -3.33
N ALA A 231 -7.51 -16.90 -4.15
CA ALA A 231 -7.48 -17.36 -5.54
C ALA A 231 -6.21 -18.12 -5.96
N ASP A 232 -5.13 -18.02 -5.20
CA ASP A 232 -3.80 -18.45 -5.63
C ASP A 232 -3.41 -19.87 -5.15
N SER A 233 -4.27 -20.46 -4.30
CA SER A 233 -3.98 -21.69 -3.58
C SER A 233 -4.69 -22.91 -4.16
N LYS A 234 -4.09 -24.08 -3.96
CA LYS A 234 -4.53 -25.35 -4.54
C LYS A 234 -4.34 -26.53 -3.61
N MET A 235 -4.98 -27.62 -3.97
CA MET A 235 -4.94 -28.89 -3.26
C MET A 235 -4.40 -29.96 -4.19
N ASN A 236 -3.36 -30.67 -3.77
CA ASN A 236 -2.90 -31.88 -4.44
C ASN A 236 -3.70 -33.10 -3.95
N ASN A 237 -3.82 -34.12 -4.78
CA ASN A 237 -4.45 -35.39 -4.39
C ASN A 237 -3.57 -36.13 -3.36
N PRO A 238 -4.00 -36.31 -2.10
CA PRO A 238 -3.23 -37.07 -1.12
C PRO A 238 -3.06 -38.53 -1.58
N GLN A 239 -1.85 -39.06 -1.45
CA GLN A 239 -1.51 -40.45 -1.75
C GLN A 239 -1.22 -41.19 -0.44
N ILE A 240 -1.92 -42.27 -0.16
CA ILE A 240 -1.85 -42.96 1.11
C ILE A 240 -1.72 -44.47 0.91
N ILE A 241 -0.78 -45.06 1.63
CA ILE A 241 -0.68 -46.51 1.79
C ILE A 241 -1.29 -46.85 3.15
N ALA A 242 -2.42 -47.53 3.10
CA ALA A 242 -3.17 -47.98 4.26
C ALA A 242 -2.83 -49.45 4.58
N THR A 243 -2.99 -49.85 5.82
CA THR A 243 -3.07 -51.25 6.20
C THR A 243 -4.54 -51.58 6.35
N GLU A 244 -5.02 -52.67 5.74
CA GLU A 244 -6.39 -53.12 5.96
C GLU A 244 -6.66 -53.42 7.44
N ASP A 245 -7.93 -53.52 7.83
CA ASP A 245 -8.42 -53.67 9.21
C ASP A 245 -8.12 -52.49 10.17
N LEU A 246 -7.23 -51.58 9.80
CA LEU A 246 -6.78 -50.45 10.62
C LEU A 246 -7.29 -49.10 10.11
N TRP A 247 -7.51 -48.18 11.06
CA TRP A 247 -7.80 -46.79 10.74
C TRP A 247 -6.59 -46.15 10.06
N THR A 248 -6.84 -45.49 8.94
CA THR A 248 -5.83 -44.77 8.17
C THR A 248 -6.07 -43.28 8.26
N THR A 249 -5.06 -42.53 8.72
CA THR A 249 -5.13 -41.07 8.83
C THR A 249 -4.81 -40.39 7.50
N ILE A 250 -5.62 -39.40 7.13
CA ILE A 250 -5.38 -38.49 6.01
C ILE A 250 -4.89 -37.14 6.55
N ASN A 251 -3.78 -36.65 6.01
CA ASN A 251 -3.28 -35.31 6.31
C ASN A 251 -3.55 -34.37 5.13
N PHE A 252 -4.71 -33.70 5.13
CA PHE A 252 -5.06 -32.73 4.11
C PHE A 252 -4.17 -31.49 4.15
N LYS A 253 -3.69 -31.06 5.33
CA LYS A 253 -2.83 -29.88 5.45
C LYS A 253 -1.52 -30.04 4.68
N THR A 254 -0.94 -31.23 4.65
CA THR A 254 0.32 -31.46 3.92
C THR A 254 0.19 -31.45 2.41
N ALA A 255 -1.03 -31.59 1.88
CA ALA A 255 -1.26 -31.57 0.44
C ALA A 255 -1.85 -30.22 -0.05
N PHE A 256 -2.12 -29.29 0.87
CA PHE A 256 -2.51 -27.92 0.56
C PHE A 256 -1.26 -27.09 0.22
N GLU A 257 -1.26 -26.43 -0.93
CA GLU A 257 -0.19 -25.56 -1.39
C GLU A 257 -0.74 -24.15 -1.64
N SER A 258 -0.02 -23.16 -1.14
CA SER A 258 -0.31 -21.73 -1.31
C SER A 258 0.97 -21.03 -1.73
N ASN A 259 0.87 -19.96 -2.53
CA ASN A 259 2.03 -19.10 -2.80
C ASN A 259 2.17 -18.02 -1.70
N ASP A 260 1.11 -17.78 -0.92
CA ASP A 260 1.12 -16.96 0.27
C ASP A 260 1.80 -17.67 1.45
N THR A 261 1.93 -16.94 2.55
CA THR A 261 2.45 -17.53 3.79
C THR A 261 1.39 -18.37 4.51
N VAL A 262 1.63 -19.68 4.60
CA VAL A 262 0.88 -20.60 5.49
C VAL A 262 1.36 -20.58 6.94
N ASN A 263 2.27 -19.67 7.30
CA ASN A 263 2.74 -19.51 8.68
C ASN A 263 1.91 -18.44 9.41
N VAL A 264 1.14 -18.86 10.41
CA VAL A 264 0.27 -18.00 11.22
C VAL A 264 1.00 -16.83 11.89
N ALA A 265 2.32 -16.93 12.10
CA ALA A 265 3.12 -15.84 12.65
C ALA A 265 3.21 -14.63 11.69
N ASN A 266 2.97 -14.84 10.39
CA ASN A 266 3.09 -13.82 9.35
C ASN A 266 1.74 -13.27 8.86
N LYS A 267 0.66 -13.53 9.59
CA LYS A 267 -0.72 -13.11 9.25
C LYS A 267 -0.98 -11.61 9.07
N ALA A 268 0.03 -10.76 9.22
CA ALA A 268 -0.07 -9.33 8.92
C ALA A 268 0.34 -9.01 7.47
N SER A 269 0.66 -10.02 6.66
CA SER A 269 1.18 -9.89 5.30
C SER A 269 0.53 -10.88 4.34
N GLY A 270 -0.75 -11.22 4.58
CA GLY A 270 -1.44 -12.37 3.96
C GLY A 270 -1.24 -13.62 4.82
N TYR A 271 -2.27 -14.45 4.95
CA TYR A 271 -2.19 -15.75 5.62
C TYR A 271 -3.30 -16.62 5.10
N GLU A 272 -2.85 -17.66 4.43
CA GLU A 272 -3.69 -18.55 3.68
C GLU A 272 -3.75 -19.91 4.37
N ALA A 273 -4.97 -20.42 4.52
CA ALA A 273 -5.23 -21.63 5.27
C ALA A 273 -6.37 -22.43 4.66
N LEU A 274 -6.13 -23.72 4.48
CA LEU A 274 -7.19 -24.69 4.27
C LEU A 274 -8.21 -24.58 5.41
N GLU A 275 -9.48 -24.38 5.07
CA GLU A 275 -10.55 -24.12 6.02
C GLU A 275 -11.44 -25.35 6.18
N THR A 276 -12.00 -25.84 5.07
CA THR A 276 -12.89 -27.01 5.09
C THR A 276 -12.53 -28.07 4.07
N ILE A 277 -12.79 -29.33 4.43
CA ILE A 277 -12.86 -30.49 3.55
C ILE A 277 -14.31 -30.98 3.55
N ILE A 278 -14.84 -31.32 2.39
CA ILE A 278 -16.22 -31.75 2.20
C ILE A 278 -16.22 -33.10 1.49
N ILE A 279 -16.81 -34.12 2.13
CA ILE A 279 -16.87 -35.48 1.60
C ILE A 279 -18.33 -35.93 1.52
N SER A 280 -18.70 -36.64 0.47
CA SER A 280 -20.06 -37.15 0.29
C SER A 280 -20.32 -38.37 1.16
N ALA A 281 -21.36 -38.35 2.01
CA ALA A 281 -21.76 -39.52 2.79
C ALA A 281 -22.25 -40.66 1.88
N ASP A 282 -22.90 -40.32 0.75
CA ASP A 282 -23.34 -41.31 -0.23
C ASP A 282 -22.16 -42.08 -0.84
N PHE A 283 -21.06 -41.39 -1.14
CA PHE A 283 -19.86 -42.05 -1.63
C PHE A 283 -19.30 -43.03 -0.59
N LEU A 284 -19.20 -42.61 0.68
CA LEU A 284 -18.67 -43.46 1.74
C LEU A 284 -19.57 -44.69 1.98
N LEU A 285 -20.88 -44.49 2.06
CA LEU A 285 -21.86 -45.58 2.22
C LEU A 285 -21.84 -46.55 1.03
N ALA A 286 -21.73 -46.07 -0.20
CA ALA A 286 -21.71 -46.93 -1.39
C ALA A 286 -20.44 -47.77 -1.53
N ASN A 287 -19.38 -47.41 -0.80
CA ASN A 287 -18.09 -48.09 -0.82
C ASN A 287 -17.75 -48.77 0.53
N ASP A 288 -18.72 -48.89 1.43
CA ASP A 288 -18.58 -49.58 2.73
C ASP A 288 -17.44 -48.99 3.58
N LEU A 289 -17.31 -47.65 3.57
CA LEU A 289 -16.29 -46.91 4.32
C LEU A 289 -16.86 -46.30 5.60
N LEU A 290 -16.12 -46.46 6.69
CA LEU A 290 -16.31 -45.74 7.94
C LEU A 290 -15.41 -44.49 7.98
N LEU A 291 -15.94 -43.41 8.56
CA LEU A 291 -15.21 -42.17 8.82
C LEU A 291 -15.13 -41.93 10.33
N GLN A 292 -13.96 -41.51 10.79
CA GLN A 292 -13.71 -41.05 12.14
C GLN A 292 -13.05 -39.68 12.11
N LEU A 293 -13.55 -38.76 12.95
CA LEU A 293 -12.99 -37.43 13.14
C LEU A 293 -12.53 -37.30 14.59
N ASP A 294 -11.26 -36.96 14.81
CA ASP A 294 -10.65 -36.79 16.13
C ASP A 294 -10.88 -37.99 17.06
N GLY A 295 -10.82 -39.21 16.51
CA GLY A 295 -11.08 -40.43 17.27
C GLY A 295 -12.56 -40.73 17.54
N THR A 296 -13.50 -39.95 17.00
CA THR A 296 -14.95 -40.19 17.15
C THR A 296 -15.58 -40.61 15.81
N GLY A 297 -16.26 -41.75 15.79
CA GLY A 297 -16.94 -42.24 14.59
C GLY A 297 -18.05 -41.29 14.13
N VAL A 298 -18.15 -41.09 12.83
CA VAL A 298 -19.17 -40.22 12.22
C VAL A 298 -20.34 -41.07 11.74
N THR A 299 -21.55 -40.73 12.18
CA THR A 299 -22.78 -41.35 11.63
C THR A 299 -23.05 -40.83 10.23
N LEU A 300 -22.97 -41.71 9.24
CA LEU A 300 -23.22 -41.38 7.84
C LEU A 300 -24.73 -41.43 7.54
N THR A 301 -25.25 -40.39 6.89
CA THR A 301 -26.65 -40.32 6.46
C THR A 301 -26.69 -40.04 4.96
N ALA A 302 -27.43 -40.86 4.20
CA ALA A 302 -27.55 -40.71 2.76
C ALA A 302 -28.09 -39.31 2.36
N GLY A 303 -27.59 -38.78 1.25
CA GLY A 303 -27.88 -37.45 0.73
C GLY A 303 -27.18 -36.29 1.46
N GLN A 304 -26.29 -36.56 2.42
CA GLN A 304 -25.57 -35.53 3.15
C GLN A 304 -24.10 -35.41 2.74
N ASN A 305 -23.55 -34.22 2.94
CA ASN A 305 -22.12 -33.97 2.90
C ASN A 305 -21.59 -33.83 4.32
N ILE A 306 -20.44 -34.45 4.60
CA ILE A 306 -19.69 -34.26 5.83
C ILE A 306 -18.74 -33.08 5.62
N THR A 307 -18.97 -31.99 6.34
CA THR A 307 -18.04 -30.86 6.40
C THR A 307 -17.07 -31.07 7.56
N ILE A 308 -15.78 -31.06 7.24
CA ILE A 308 -14.67 -31.35 8.14
C ILE A 308 -13.84 -30.08 8.26
N ASN A 309 -13.54 -29.65 9.48
CA ASN A 309 -12.59 -28.55 9.68
C ASN A 309 -11.17 -29.06 9.42
N ALA A 310 -10.36 -28.28 8.70
CA ALA A 310 -9.00 -28.69 8.32
C ALA A 310 -8.08 -29.05 9.49
N SER A 311 -8.38 -28.61 10.71
CA SER A 311 -7.63 -28.95 11.93
C SER A 311 -7.93 -30.34 12.49
N GLN A 312 -9.03 -30.97 12.09
CA GLN A 312 -9.44 -32.26 12.61
C GLN A 312 -8.58 -33.41 12.07
N LYS A 313 -8.33 -34.40 12.90
CA LYS A 313 -7.72 -35.66 12.46
C LYS A 313 -8.78 -36.47 11.70
N VAL A 314 -8.55 -36.71 10.43
CA VAL A 314 -9.49 -37.44 9.55
C VAL A 314 -8.98 -38.86 9.33
N GLU A 315 -9.81 -39.85 9.62
CA GLU A 315 -9.44 -41.26 9.51
C GLU A 315 -10.51 -42.08 8.80
N PHE A 316 -10.07 -43.01 7.96
CA PHE A 316 -10.94 -43.91 7.21
C PHE A 316 -10.58 -45.37 7.45
N LYS A 317 -11.57 -46.24 7.28
CA LYS A 317 -11.43 -47.70 7.29
C LYS A 317 -12.58 -48.32 6.52
N TYR A 318 -12.41 -49.49 5.94
CA TYR A 318 -13.56 -50.30 5.53
C TYR A 318 -14.40 -50.71 6.75
N ASP A 319 -15.71 -50.83 6.55
CA ASP A 319 -16.63 -51.35 7.55
C ASP A 319 -16.50 -52.88 7.72
N ASN A 320 -17.37 -53.48 8.52
CA ASN A 320 -17.29 -54.91 8.82
C ASN A 320 -17.58 -55.82 7.61
N ASP A 321 -18.28 -55.34 6.59
CA ASP A 321 -18.64 -56.13 5.40
C ASP A 321 -17.47 -56.22 4.41
N LYS A 322 -16.54 -55.25 4.44
CA LYS A 322 -15.32 -55.22 3.63
C LYS A 322 -14.05 -55.03 4.44
N LEU A 323 -14.06 -55.45 5.70
CA LEU A 323 -12.98 -55.16 6.66
C LEU A 323 -11.59 -55.53 6.14
N HIS A 324 -11.51 -56.74 5.56
CA HIS A 324 -10.32 -57.37 4.98
C HIS A 324 -10.14 -57.07 3.48
N SER A 325 -10.64 -55.92 3.02
CA SER A 325 -10.47 -55.54 1.61
C SER A 325 -9.16 -54.78 1.42
N ASP A 326 -8.36 -55.28 0.47
CA ASP A 326 -7.13 -54.66 -0.02
C ASP A 326 -7.35 -53.83 -1.30
N ASN A 327 -8.61 -53.56 -1.64
CA ASN A 327 -8.95 -52.78 -2.83
C ASN A 327 -8.50 -51.33 -2.65
N SER A 328 -7.88 -50.77 -3.68
CA SER A 328 -7.60 -49.34 -3.70
C SER A 328 -8.89 -48.54 -3.90
N ILE A 329 -8.95 -47.34 -3.32
CA ILE A 329 -10.10 -46.46 -3.41
C ILE A 329 -9.69 -45.00 -3.59
N ASP A 330 -10.43 -44.30 -4.44
CA ASP A 330 -10.27 -42.88 -4.71
C ASP A 330 -11.46 -42.14 -4.11
N ILE A 331 -11.26 -41.49 -2.97
CA ILE A 331 -12.32 -40.77 -2.26
C ILE A 331 -12.42 -39.36 -2.84
N PRO A 332 -13.51 -38.98 -3.52
CA PRO A 332 -13.71 -37.62 -3.99
C PRO A 332 -14.00 -36.70 -2.82
N PHE A 333 -13.37 -35.52 -2.86
CA PHE A 333 -13.63 -34.47 -1.89
C PHE A 333 -13.62 -33.09 -2.55
N SER A 334 -14.26 -32.16 -1.86
CA SER A 334 -14.22 -30.74 -2.16
C SER A 334 -13.59 -29.99 -0.99
N TYR A 335 -13.16 -28.76 -1.22
CA TYR A 335 -12.51 -27.98 -0.17
C TYR A 335 -12.76 -26.48 -0.32
N THR A 336 -12.53 -25.76 0.77
CA THR A 336 -12.40 -24.30 0.78
C THR A 336 -11.15 -23.90 1.54
N TYR A 337 -10.61 -22.74 1.22
CA TYR A 337 -9.52 -22.11 1.95
C TYR A 337 -9.83 -20.64 2.19
N THR A 338 -9.10 -20.02 3.11
CA THR A 338 -9.31 -18.64 3.49
C THR A 338 -7.99 -17.91 3.54
N ASP A 339 -7.87 -16.86 2.73
CA ASP A 339 -6.84 -15.86 2.88
C ASP A 339 -7.31 -14.80 3.88
N SER A 340 -6.40 -14.36 4.73
CA SER A 340 -6.69 -13.42 5.80
C SER A 340 -5.50 -12.55 6.13
N THR A 341 -5.78 -11.32 6.56
CA THR A 341 -4.75 -10.47 7.14
C THR A 341 -5.26 -9.80 8.41
N THR A 342 -4.37 -9.68 9.40
CA THR A 342 -4.59 -8.93 10.63
C THR A 342 -4.03 -7.54 10.48
N LEU A 343 -4.90 -6.54 10.53
CA LEU A 343 -4.56 -5.13 10.41
C LEU A 343 -3.87 -4.59 11.67
N VAL A 344 -3.31 -3.38 11.58
CA VAL A 344 -2.54 -2.76 12.68
C VAL A 344 -3.40 -2.51 13.93
N ASP A 345 -4.70 -2.30 13.75
CA ASP A 345 -5.68 -2.14 14.84
C ASP A 345 -6.17 -3.47 15.43
N GLY A 346 -5.67 -4.61 14.91
CA GLY A 346 -6.02 -5.96 15.35
C GLY A 346 -7.29 -6.52 14.71
N SER A 347 -7.99 -5.75 13.86
CA SER A 347 -9.08 -6.30 13.07
C SER A 347 -8.56 -7.31 12.04
N VAL A 348 -9.39 -8.30 11.71
CA VAL A 348 -9.07 -9.32 10.71
C VAL A 348 -10.01 -9.10 9.54
N ILE A 349 -9.44 -9.04 8.34
CA ILE A 349 -10.18 -9.14 7.09
C ILE A 349 -9.82 -10.46 6.44
N ASN A 350 -10.78 -11.10 5.80
CA ASN A 350 -10.60 -12.38 5.15
C ASN A 350 -11.44 -12.49 3.88
N THR A 351 -10.97 -13.37 3.00
CA THR A 351 -11.65 -13.77 1.78
C THR A 351 -11.62 -15.29 1.77
N THR A 352 -12.77 -15.94 1.59
CA THR A 352 -12.85 -17.40 1.49
C THR A 352 -13.05 -17.81 0.04
N SER A 353 -12.33 -18.84 -0.40
CA SER A 353 -12.46 -19.40 -1.73
C SER A 353 -13.90 -19.91 -1.95
N PRO A 354 -14.39 -19.98 -3.20
CA PRO A 354 -15.54 -20.82 -3.50
C PRO A 354 -15.24 -22.29 -3.15
N VAL A 355 -16.28 -23.14 -3.09
CA VAL A 355 -16.10 -24.59 -2.97
C VAL A 355 -15.44 -25.13 -4.23
N ILE A 356 -14.23 -25.67 -4.07
CA ILE A 356 -13.46 -26.27 -5.16
C ILE A 356 -13.70 -27.77 -5.16
N ASN A 357 -14.07 -28.33 -6.31
CA ASN A 357 -14.43 -29.74 -6.48
C ASN A 357 -13.38 -30.48 -7.33
N GLY A 358 -13.46 -31.82 -7.34
CA GLY A 358 -12.71 -32.66 -8.28
C GLY A 358 -11.37 -33.16 -7.76
N GLN A 359 -11.09 -33.01 -6.47
CA GLN A 359 -9.92 -33.59 -5.82
C GLN A 359 -10.22 -35.01 -5.33
N LEU A 360 -9.18 -35.83 -5.25
CA LEU A 360 -9.25 -37.22 -4.84
C LEU A 360 -8.24 -37.49 -3.73
N VAL A 361 -8.62 -38.30 -2.75
CA VAL A 361 -7.67 -39.01 -1.90
C VAL A 361 -7.48 -40.40 -2.48
N ASN A 362 -6.26 -40.73 -2.92
CA ASN A 362 -5.94 -42.05 -3.43
C ASN A 362 -5.39 -42.90 -2.28
N ILE A 363 -6.13 -43.95 -1.91
CA ILE A 363 -5.76 -44.87 -0.82
C ILE A 363 -5.52 -46.25 -1.41
N THR A 364 -4.34 -46.80 -1.18
CA THR A 364 -3.99 -48.19 -1.49
C THR A 364 -3.93 -48.98 -0.20
N PHE A 365 -4.82 -49.94 -0.01
CA PHE A 365 -4.82 -50.84 1.13
C PHE A 365 -3.85 -51.99 0.91
N GLN A 366 -3.04 -52.29 1.92
CA GLN A 366 -2.14 -53.42 1.95
C GLN A 366 -2.81 -54.57 2.69
N ALA A 367 -2.88 -55.72 2.02
CA ALA A 367 -3.35 -56.95 2.61
C ALA A 367 -2.51 -57.35 3.84
N VAL A 368 -3.19 -57.81 4.87
CA VAL A 368 -2.68 -58.43 6.08
C VAL A 368 -3.09 -59.90 6.05
N THR A 369 -2.22 -60.78 6.55
CA THR A 369 -2.57 -62.20 6.61
C THR A 369 -3.60 -62.43 7.71
N ASP A 370 -4.85 -62.65 7.33
CA ASP A 370 -5.91 -63.04 8.25
C ASP A 370 -5.67 -64.44 8.84
N GLN A 371 -5.96 -64.61 10.12
CA GLN A 371 -5.99 -65.93 10.73
C GLN A 371 -7.27 -66.67 10.27
N PRO A 372 -7.17 -67.85 9.64
CA PRO A 372 -8.35 -68.57 9.19
C PRO A 372 -9.19 -69.02 10.39
N PHE A 373 -10.45 -68.60 10.44
CA PHE A 373 -11.43 -69.13 11.38
C PHE A 373 -12.24 -70.25 10.73
N ILE A 374 -12.04 -71.47 11.23
CA ILE A 374 -12.91 -72.60 10.94
C ILE A 374 -13.95 -72.69 12.06
N THR A 375 -15.21 -72.43 11.73
CA THR A 375 -16.34 -72.70 12.62
C THR A 375 -16.90 -74.09 12.29
N LEU A 376 -16.51 -75.11 13.04
CA LEU A 376 -17.13 -76.44 12.94
C LEU A 376 -18.40 -76.45 13.79
N SER A 377 -19.56 -76.43 13.15
CA SER A 377 -20.83 -76.78 13.81
C SER A 377 -20.98 -78.30 13.82
N SER A 378 -20.53 -78.96 14.89
CA SER A 378 -20.86 -80.37 15.10
C SER A 378 -22.28 -80.50 15.66
N THR A 379 -23.26 -80.79 14.82
CA THR A 379 -24.48 -81.50 15.27
C THR A 379 -24.20 -82.99 15.28
N ASP A 380 -23.32 -83.43 16.18
CA ASP A 380 -23.10 -84.86 16.39
C ASP A 380 -23.57 -85.26 17.79
N ASN A 381 -24.80 -85.77 17.86
CA ASN A 381 -25.35 -86.41 19.06
C ASN A 381 -24.89 -87.88 19.20
N THR A 382 -23.82 -88.32 18.52
CA THR A 382 -23.38 -89.72 18.52
C THR A 382 -22.06 -90.00 19.25
N ILE A 383 -21.51 -89.04 20.00
CA ILE A 383 -20.39 -89.35 20.92
C ILE A 383 -20.91 -90.17 22.12
N ASN A 384 -20.96 -91.49 21.95
CA ASN A 384 -20.98 -92.46 23.03
C ASN A 384 -19.60 -92.47 23.71
N ASN A 385 -19.51 -91.88 24.90
CA ASN A 385 -18.30 -91.86 25.70
C ASN A 385 -18.15 -93.15 26.55
N SER A 386 -18.17 -94.32 25.91
CA SER A 386 -17.75 -95.59 26.53
C SER A 386 -16.51 -96.13 25.82
N GLY A 387 -15.36 -95.78 26.40
CA GLY A 387 -14.03 -96.29 26.04
C GLY A 387 -13.03 -95.86 27.09
#